data_AF-A0A847G6Q2-F1
#
_entry.id   AF-A0A847G6Q2-F1
#
_cell.length_a   1.000
_cell.length_b   1.000
_cell.length_c   1.000
_cell.angle_alpha   90.00
_cell.angle_beta   90.00
_cell.angle_gamma   90.00
#
_symmetry.space_group_name_H-M   'P 1'
#
loop_
_entity.id
_entity.type
_entity.pdbx_description
1 polymer ?
#
loop_
_entity_poly.entity_id
_entity_poly.type
_entity_poly.pdbx_seq_one_letter_code
_entity_poly.pdbx_strand_id
1 'polypeptide(L)'
;MHGGGNDAFAVKLSPDGGHLWSSYLGAAGNDQGFGIAADNTGNVYLTGQTSSPGWVSGGWKTAYLGDTYDGFLVKLSPSGAHLWSSFLGGAGYDYGKGAATDPSGNVLVTGHTASTGWTSGGWDTSHNGGTTDGFVLKLSASGAHLWSTYLGGANAEEGLGIAVDTAGNVFAAGNTMSPGWVSKGWDTSFSALSDGYLVKLSPAGAHLWSTYLGADQEDFCQAVAVDGEGNALVTGHTNSDGWTSGGWNTTRNGNYDAFAAKFSAAGAHLWSSYLGGTGLENGFGVAAAPGGGLYAAGRTDSAGWAGGGWDSSYGGAGDGYAVLITESLPVIAIGLTPETWHIGPRPLNHTEASGVFTLANTGNTAVEVTVSCGAAAGGWTLQGVPGTNAFSVVLDKGDDGVFETVLSALEQPFAAGLPAPESVPFRLRYRAPDADTLGAGAPQDFTVTFRASMGVP
;
A
#
# COMPACT_ATOMS: atom_id res chain seq x y z
N MET A 1 28.14 20.29 21.33
CA MET A 1 29.53 19.99 21.74
C MET A 1 29.68 18.50 21.59
N HIS A 2 30.74 18.02 20.94
CA HIS A 2 31.07 16.60 20.88
C HIS A 2 31.82 16.21 22.14
N GLY A 3 31.43 15.12 22.79
CA GLY A 3 32.17 14.62 23.94
C GLY A 3 32.07 13.11 24.18
N GLY A 4 31.05 12.44 23.66
CA GLY A 4 30.90 10.98 23.71
C GLY A 4 31.45 10.24 22.48
N GLY A 5 31.32 8.91 22.48
CA GLY A 5 31.74 8.05 21.36
C GLY A 5 30.79 8.10 20.15
N ASN A 6 29.50 8.41 20.39
CA ASN A 6 28.47 8.60 19.38
C ASN A 6 27.70 9.89 19.68
N ASP A 7 27.40 10.70 18.66
CA ASP A 7 26.55 11.89 18.78
C ASP A 7 25.39 11.82 17.77
N ALA A 8 24.20 12.24 18.19
CA ALA A 8 23.08 12.41 17.28
C ALA A 8 23.32 13.67 16.43
N PHE A 9 22.81 13.66 15.19
CA PHE A 9 22.89 14.83 14.33
C PHE A 9 21.66 14.98 13.45
N ALA A 10 21.42 16.20 12.99
CA ALA A 10 20.43 16.53 11.98
C ALA A 10 21.08 17.36 10.88
N VAL A 11 20.71 17.09 9.62
CA VAL A 11 21.14 17.85 8.45
C VAL A 11 19.92 18.24 7.64
N LYS A 12 19.90 19.49 7.17
CA LYS A 12 18.94 19.96 6.18
C LYS A 12 19.66 20.30 4.88
N LEU A 13 19.10 19.78 3.79
CA LEU A 13 19.56 20.05 2.43
C LEU A 13 18.51 20.87 1.68
N SER A 14 18.92 21.61 0.65
CA SER A 14 18.03 22.26 -0.31
C SER A 14 17.51 21.26 -1.34
N PRO A 15 16.45 21.60 -2.10
CA PRO A 15 15.87 20.69 -3.10
C PRO A 15 16.84 20.22 -4.20
N ASP A 16 17.89 21.00 -4.47
CA ASP A 16 18.99 20.68 -5.40
C ASP A 16 20.17 19.93 -4.72
N GLY A 17 20.02 19.56 -3.44
CA GLY A 17 21.00 18.79 -2.67
C GLY A 17 22.09 19.63 -1.99
N GLY A 18 22.02 20.96 -2.05
CA GLY A 18 22.93 21.85 -1.33
C GLY A 18 22.75 21.77 0.19
N HIS A 19 23.84 21.92 0.96
CA HIS A 19 23.76 21.97 2.43
C HIS A 19 23.16 23.30 2.91
N LEU A 20 22.19 23.24 3.82
CA LEU A 20 21.57 24.42 4.43
C LEU A 20 22.03 24.61 5.88
N TRP A 21 21.91 23.56 6.70
CA TRP A 21 22.44 23.55 8.06
C TRP A 21 22.65 22.11 8.54
N SER A 22 23.51 21.98 9.55
CA SER A 22 23.68 20.75 10.31
C SER A 22 23.90 21.08 11.78
N SER A 23 23.39 20.24 12.68
CA SER A 23 23.61 20.38 14.11
C SER A 23 23.84 19.01 14.73
N TYR A 24 24.76 18.97 15.68
CA TYR A 24 24.89 17.85 16.60
C TYR A 24 23.95 18.04 17.79
N LEU A 25 23.53 16.94 18.38
CA LEU A 25 22.58 16.86 19.48
C LEU A 25 23.16 15.88 20.50
N GLY A 26 23.17 16.30 21.76
CA GLY A 26 23.88 15.59 22.81
C GLY A 26 24.90 16.45 23.54
N ALA A 27 25.68 15.80 24.39
CA ALA A 27 26.76 16.40 25.16
C ALA A 27 27.95 15.44 25.34
N ALA A 28 28.36 15.17 26.57
CA ALA A 28 29.57 14.38 26.86
C ALA A 28 29.34 12.86 26.85
N GLY A 29 28.09 12.41 26.94
CA GLY A 29 27.69 11.00 26.88
C GLY A 29 27.45 10.53 25.45
N ASN A 30 26.94 9.30 25.32
CA ASN A 30 26.58 8.74 24.02
C ASN A 30 25.16 9.17 23.66
N ASP A 31 25.01 9.70 22.45
CA ASP A 31 23.78 10.25 21.92
C ASP A 31 23.53 9.64 20.54
N GLN A 32 22.35 9.07 20.33
CA GLN A 32 22.00 8.42 19.05
C GLN A 32 20.61 8.88 18.61
N GLY A 33 20.51 9.39 17.38
CA GLY A 33 19.26 9.72 16.74
C GLY A 33 18.71 8.51 15.98
N PHE A 34 17.42 8.23 16.15
CA PHE A 34 16.76 7.09 15.49
C PHE A 34 15.59 7.52 14.60
N GLY A 35 14.85 8.58 14.98
CA GLY A 35 13.69 9.03 14.23
C GLY A 35 13.70 10.54 13.99
N ILE A 36 13.20 10.97 12.83
CA ILE A 36 13.09 12.38 12.44
C ILE A 36 11.73 12.66 11.79
N ALA A 37 11.13 13.81 12.10
CA ALA A 37 9.92 14.30 11.45
C ALA A 37 9.98 15.82 11.27
N ALA A 38 9.14 16.36 10.39
CA ALA A 38 8.94 17.80 10.25
C ALA A 38 7.46 18.16 10.37
N ASP A 39 7.15 19.35 10.89
CA ASP A 39 5.78 19.89 10.84
C ASP A 39 5.56 20.77 9.60
N ASN A 40 4.31 21.16 9.36
CA ASN A 40 3.90 21.99 8.23
C ASN A 40 4.50 23.41 8.25
N THR A 41 5.14 23.83 9.34
CA THR A 41 5.86 25.11 9.44
C THR A 41 7.36 24.95 9.24
N GLY A 42 7.82 23.72 9.00
CA GLY A 42 9.21 23.38 8.75
C GLY A 42 10.06 23.20 10.01
N ASN A 43 9.47 23.15 11.21
CA ASN A 43 10.23 22.73 12.40
C ASN A 43 10.55 21.25 12.28
N VAL A 44 11.71 20.86 12.77
CA VAL A 44 12.22 19.50 12.74
C VAL A 44 12.19 18.90 14.14
N TYR A 45 11.75 17.66 14.25
CA TYR A 45 11.72 16.89 15.48
C TYR A 45 12.65 15.70 15.34
N LEU A 46 13.60 15.53 16.26
CA LEU A 46 14.49 14.37 16.31
C LEU A 46 14.28 13.62 17.62
N THR A 47 14.15 12.31 17.55
CA THR A 47 14.04 11.42 18.71
C THR A 47 15.17 10.39 18.72
N GLY A 48 15.50 9.90 19.90
CA GLY A 48 16.64 9.01 20.07
C GLY A 48 16.84 8.56 21.50
N GLN A 49 18.08 8.19 21.81
CA GLN A 49 18.55 7.93 23.17
C GLN A 49 19.75 8.80 23.53
N THR A 50 19.93 9.07 24.81
CA THR A 50 21.01 9.90 25.35
C THR A 50 21.44 9.40 26.72
N SER A 51 22.75 9.33 26.95
CA SER A 51 23.32 9.25 28.32
C SER A 51 23.91 10.60 28.77
N SER A 52 23.57 11.67 28.06
CA SER A 52 24.07 13.03 28.27
C SER A 52 23.08 13.87 29.08
N PRO A 53 23.45 14.32 30.30
CA PRO A 53 22.65 15.32 31.01
C PRO A 53 22.89 16.73 30.43
N GLY A 54 22.02 17.68 30.78
CA GLY A 54 22.30 19.12 30.70
C GLY A 54 22.10 19.81 29.34
N TRP A 55 21.67 19.10 28.28
CA TRP A 55 21.34 19.69 26.98
C TRP A 55 19.82 19.74 26.69
N VAL A 56 19.03 19.03 27.49
CA VAL A 56 17.57 19.02 27.41
C VAL A 56 16.97 20.22 28.13
N SER A 57 16.08 20.98 27.46
CA SER A 57 15.49 22.20 28.05
C SER A 57 14.15 22.61 27.41
N GLY A 58 13.26 23.21 28.20
CA GLY A 58 12.01 23.83 27.74
C GLY A 58 10.84 22.88 27.44
N GLY A 59 11.10 21.57 27.33
CA GLY A 59 10.05 20.56 27.14
C GLY A 59 9.44 20.05 28.45
N TRP A 60 8.67 18.97 28.35
CA TRP A 60 7.92 18.37 29.46
C TRP A 60 8.80 17.85 30.60
N LYS A 61 9.82 17.05 30.28
CA LYS A 61 10.77 16.50 31.26
C LYS A 61 12.18 16.98 30.95
N THR A 62 12.78 17.71 31.87
CA THR A 62 14.13 18.28 31.70
C THR A 62 15.16 17.73 32.69
N ALA A 63 14.72 16.93 33.67
CA ALA A 63 15.61 16.20 34.55
C ALA A 63 15.98 14.87 33.90
N TYR A 64 17.29 14.59 33.83
CA TYR A 64 17.81 13.28 33.45
C TYR A 64 17.55 12.30 34.60
N LEU A 65 16.87 11.20 34.32
CA LEU A 65 16.45 10.21 35.31
C LEU A 65 17.01 8.81 35.04
N GLY A 66 17.53 8.57 33.84
CA GLY A 66 17.99 7.26 33.40
C GLY A 66 19.25 6.75 34.10
N ASP A 67 19.27 5.45 34.38
CA ASP A 67 20.46 4.74 34.87
C ASP A 67 21.53 4.61 33.77
N THR A 68 21.13 4.23 32.54
CA THR A 68 22.05 4.09 31.39
C THR A 68 21.73 5.02 30.23
N TYR A 69 20.49 5.01 29.72
CA TYR A 69 20.04 5.84 28.59
C TYR A 69 18.61 6.30 28.79
N ASP A 70 18.37 7.61 28.65
CA ASP A 70 17.01 8.16 28.53
C ASP A 70 16.66 8.37 27.06
N GLY A 71 15.39 8.22 26.73
CA GLY A 71 14.89 8.67 25.44
C GLY A 71 14.95 10.19 25.40
N PHE A 72 15.16 10.78 24.22
CA PHE A 72 15.01 12.23 24.05
C PHE A 72 14.09 12.56 22.88
N LEU A 73 13.52 13.75 22.95
CA LEU A 73 12.92 14.43 21.81
C LEU A 73 13.42 15.88 21.77
N VAL A 74 13.83 16.36 20.61
CA VAL A 74 14.22 17.75 20.39
C VAL A 74 13.43 18.35 19.24
N LYS A 75 13.01 19.60 19.39
CA LYS A 75 12.44 20.44 18.34
C LYS A 75 13.45 21.51 17.93
N LEU A 76 13.71 21.58 16.62
CA LEU A 76 14.52 22.58 15.95
C LEU A 76 13.64 23.44 15.05
N SER A 77 13.94 24.73 14.94
CA SER A 77 13.33 25.64 13.98
C SER A 77 13.74 25.30 12.52
N PRO A 78 13.09 25.90 11.51
CA PRO A 78 13.44 25.65 10.11
C PRO A 78 14.88 26.01 9.73
N SER A 79 15.51 26.90 10.51
CA SER A 79 16.90 27.33 10.40
C SER A 79 17.87 26.53 11.28
N GLY A 80 17.40 25.47 11.95
CA GLY A 80 18.23 24.58 12.78
C GLY A 80 18.47 25.07 14.22
N ALA A 81 17.87 26.19 14.65
CA ALA A 81 18.00 26.64 16.04
C ALA A 81 17.14 25.77 16.98
N HIS A 82 17.70 25.38 18.12
CA HIS A 82 16.99 24.66 19.19
C HIS A 82 15.82 25.50 19.73
N LEU A 83 14.64 24.88 19.85
CA LEU A 83 13.43 25.50 20.40
C LEU A 83 13.10 24.93 21.78
N TRP A 84 13.04 23.60 21.87
CA TRP A 84 12.89 22.88 23.14
C TRP A 84 13.33 21.41 22.96
N SER A 85 13.58 20.74 24.07
CA SER A 85 13.80 19.30 24.15
C SER A 85 13.23 18.73 25.44
N SER A 86 12.91 17.44 25.44
CA SER A 86 12.43 16.69 26.59
C SER A 86 13.11 15.32 26.65
N PHE A 87 13.38 14.83 27.84
CA PHE A 87 13.60 13.41 28.08
C PHE A 87 12.27 12.66 27.95
N LEU A 88 12.35 11.39 27.58
CA LEU A 88 11.25 10.44 27.44
C LEU A 88 11.54 9.26 28.36
N GLY A 89 10.51 8.75 29.04
CA GLY A 89 10.71 7.66 29.99
C GLY A 89 10.90 8.10 31.44
N GLY A 90 11.63 7.30 32.21
CA GLY A 90 11.71 7.36 33.68
C GLY A 90 13.08 6.90 34.19
N ALA A 91 13.10 6.03 35.20
CA ALA A 91 14.36 5.61 35.84
C ALA A 91 15.04 4.41 35.16
N GLY A 92 14.31 3.67 34.32
CA GLY A 92 14.83 2.59 33.50
C GLY A 92 15.56 3.10 32.26
N TYR A 93 15.86 2.21 31.32
CA TYR A 93 16.37 2.61 30.02
C TYR A 93 15.22 2.87 29.05
N ASP A 94 15.37 3.90 28.22
CA ASP A 94 14.31 4.43 27.39
C ASP A 94 14.83 4.84 26.01
N TYR A 95 14.08 4.52 24.97
CA TYR A 95 14.50 4.72 23.58
C TYR A 95 13.37 5.35 22.78
N GLY A 96 13.60 6.52 22.20
CA GLY A 96 12.72 7.07 21.16
C GLY A 96 13.16 6.59 19.78
N LYS A 97 12.33 5.82 19.06
CA LYS A 97 12.70 5.17 17.79
C LYS A 97 12.08 5.83 16.57
N GLY A 98 10.81 6.23 16.65
CA GLY A 98 10.09 6.86 15.54
C GLY A 98 9.44 8.18 15.97
N ALA A 99 9.34 9.13 15.05
CA ALA A 99 8.65 10.40 15.28
C ALA A 99 7.72 10.73 14.10
N ALA A 100 6.59 11.37 14.39
CA ALA A 100 5.64 11.91 13.41
C ALA A 100 5.02 13.21 13.93
N THR A 101 4.47 14.03 13.04
CA THR A 101 3.73 15.24 13.40
C THR A 101 2.28 15.11 12.98
N ASP A 102 1.37 15.66 13.78
CA ASP A 102 -0.04 15.76 13.42
C ASP A 102 -0.34 17.09 12.69
N PRO A 103 -1.51 17.22 12.04
CA PRO A 103 -1.88 18.46 11.34
C PRO A 103 -1.94 19.72 12.23
N SER A 104 -2.00 19.55 13.55
CA SER A 104 -1.97 20.66 14.53
C SER A 104 -0.54 21.04 14.95
N GLY A 105 0.48 20.38 14.39
CA GLY A 105 1.89 20.62 14.74
C GLY A 105 2.31 20.00 16.06
N ASN A 106 1.49 19.12 16.65
CA ASN A 106 1.92 18.29 17.76
C ASN A 106 2.84 17.19 17.26
N VAL A 107 3.73 16.71 18.12
CA VAL A 107 4.68 15.65 17.80
C VAL A 107 4.33 14.38 18.56
N LEU A 108 4.40 13.27 17.85
CA LEU A 108 4.21 11.94 18.38
C LEU A 108 5.51 11.16 18.27
N VAL A 109 5.80 10.38 19.31
CA VAL A 109 6.99 9.53 19.39
C VAL A 109 6.56 8.11 19.74
N THR A 110 7.14 7.14 19.05
CA THR A 110 7.11 5.73 19.45
C THR A 110 8.49 5.26 19.87
N GLY A 111 8.54 4.20 20.66
CA GLY A 111 9.78 3.64 21.19
C GLY A 111 9.51 2.50 22.16
N HIS A 112 10.50 2.18 22.97
CA HIS A 112 10.36 1.22 24.06
C HIS A 112 11.00 1.74 25.35
N THR A 113 10.51 1.21 26.47
CA THR A 113 10.77 1.74 27.80
C THR A 113 10.77 0.61 28.82
N ALA A 114 11.79 0.59 29.69
CA ALA A 114 11.78 -0.23 30.90
C ALA A 114 11.25 0.55 32.12
N SER A 115 10.76 1.77 31.89
CA SER A 115 10.35 2.71 32.91
C SER A 115 8.85 2.63 33.19
N THR A 116 8.47 2.72 34.46
CA THR A 116 7.07 2.76 34.92
C THR A 116 6.63 4.18 35.31
N GLY A 117 5.32 4.41 35.40
CA GLY A 117 4.76 5.60 36.04
C GLY A 117 4.98 6.92 35.30
N TRP A 118 5.37 6.88 34.03
CA TRP A 118 5.58 8.08 33.22
C TRP A 118 4.50 8.30 32.16
N THR A 119 3.63 7.31 31.90
CA THR A 119 2.55 7.46 30.93
C THR A 119 1.24 7.94 31.58
N SER A 120 0.42 8.70 30.84
CA SER A 120 -0.89 9.16 31.32
C SER A 120 -1.82 9.60 30.17
N GLY A 121 -3.13 9.44 30.36
CA GLY A 121 -4.17 9.94 29.44
C GLY A 121 -4.40 9.12 28.16
N GLY A 122 -3.52 8.15 27.85
CA GLY A 122 -3.67 7.25 26.71
C GLY A 122 -4.46 5.97 27.02
N TRP A 123 -4.38 4.99 26.10
CA TRP A 123 -5.10 3.72 26.16
C TRP A 123 -4.72 2.86 27.37
N ASP A 124 -3.43 2.61 27.56
CA ASP A 124 -2.89 1.85 28.67
C ASP A 124 -1.77 2.65 29.36
N THR A 125 -1.95 2.88 30.65
CA THR A 125 -1.00 3.64 31.47
C THR A 125 -0.27 2.74 32.47
N SER A 126 -0.38 1.43 32.32
CA SER A 126 0.31 0.43 33.14
C SER A 126 1.43 -0.21 32.34
N HIS A 127 2.59 -0.37 32.97
CA HIS A 127 3.67 -1.18 32.41
C HIS A 127 3.34 -2.65 32.68
N ASN A 128 3.10 -3.43 31.64
CA ASN A 128 2.41 -4.71 31.74
C ASN A 128 3.34 -5.90 31.99
N GLY A 129 4.64 -5.75 31.81
CA GLY A 129 5.59 -6.79 32.17
C GLY A 129 6.88 -6.70 31.37
N GLY A 130 7.50 -7.85 31.13
CA GLY A 130 8.69 -7.96 30.31
C GLY A 130 9.90 -7.15 30.79
N THR A 131 10.86 -7.01 29.89
CA THR A 131 12.01 -6.12 30.05
C THR A 131 11.69 -4.70 29.59
N THR A 132 10.78 -4.56 28.62
CA THR A 132 10.32 -3.30 28.06
C THR A 132 8.91 -3.43 27.51
N ASP A 133 8.14 -2.36 27.64
CA ASP A 133 6.93 -2.16 26.84
C ASP A 133 7.24 -1.19 25.69
N GLY A 134 6.52 -1.31 24.57
CA GLY A 134 6.43 -0.25 23.58
C GLY A 134 5.70 0.97 24.17
N PHE A 135 5.85 2.14 23.57
CA PHE A 135 5.06 3.30 23.97
C PHE A 135 4.67 4.19 22.79
N VAL A 136 3.62 5.00 22.98
CA VAL A 136 3.35 6.20 22.19
C VAL A 136 3.22 7.39 23.13
N LEU A 137 3.90 8.48 22.79
CA LEU A 137 3.83 9.76 23.48
C LEU A 137 3.41 10.84 22.51
N LYS A 138 2.48 11.71 22.92
CA LYS A 138 2.12 12.94 22.20
C LYS A 138 2.48 14.17 23.02
N LEU A 139 3.31 15.05 22.45
CA LEU A 139 3.59 16.38 22.99
C LEU A 139 3.03 17.46 22.07
N SER A 140 2.58 18.56 22.65
CA SER A 140 2.16 19.74 21.91
C SER A 140 3.32 20.37 21.13
N ALA A 141 3.00 21.27 20.19
CA ALA A 141 4.00 22.07 19.47
C ALA A 141 4.95 22.87 20.41
N SER A 142 4.50 23.15 21.65
CA SER A 142 5.25 23.85 22.69
C SER A 142 6.04 22.94 23.65
N GLY A 143 5.97 21.61 23.46
CA GLY A 143 6.67 20.64 24.29
C GLY A 143 5.91 20.17 25.54
N ALA A 144 4.68 20.66 25.77
CA ALA A 144 3.83 20.17 26.85
C ALA A 144 3.25 18.77 26.56
N HIS A 145 3.19 17.90 27.56
CA HIS A 145 2.56 16.57 27.48
C HIS A 145 1.06 16.66 27.25
N LEU A 146 0.56 15.86 26.30
CA LEU A 146 -0.87 15.76 25.99
C LEU A 146 -1.42 14.40 26.44
N TRP A 147 -0.79 13.32 25.99
CA TRP A 147 -1.09 11.96 26.45
C TRP A 147 0.08 11.03 26.10
N SER A 148 0.12 9.88 26.76
CA SER A 148 1.00 8.77 26.41
C SER A 148 0.41 7.45 26.88
N THR A 149 0.79 6.38 26.21
CA THR A 149 0.34 5.01 26.46
C THR A 149 1.50 4.04 26.33
N TYR A 150 1.47 2.95 27.09
CA TYR A 150 2.24 1.75 26.77
C TYR A 150 1.55 0.99 25.63
N LEU A 151 2.33 0.17 24.94
CA LEU A 151 1.92 -0.77 23.90
C LEU A 151 2.59 -2.11 24.23
N GLY A 152 1.80 -3.08 24.68
CA GLY A 152 2.37 -4.37 25.05
C GLY A 152 1.59 -5.15 26.10
N GLY A 153 2.14 -6.30 26.45
CA GLY A 153 1.57 -7.26 27.37
C GLY A 153 2.59 -7.73 28.42
N ALA A 154 2.58 -9.01 28.74
CA ALA A 154 3.37 -9.53 29.85
C ALA A 154 4.88 -9.73 29.56
N ASN A 155 5.27 -9.69 28.28
CA ASN A 155 6.62 -9.93 27.78
C ASN A 155 7.20 -8.66 27.15
N ALA A 156 8.30 -8.78 26.39
CA ALA A 156 8.99 -7.62 25.83
C ALA A 156 8.35 -7.14 24.52
N GLU A 157 8.19 -5.83 24.40
CA GLU A 157 7.74 -5.14 23.20
C GLU A 157 8.69 -4.03 22.78
N GLU A 158 8.73 -3.79 21.47
CA GLU A 158 9.40 -2.62 20.89
C GLU A 158 8.43 -1.77 20.06
N GLY A 159 8.56 -0.46 20.13
CA GLY A 159 7.96 0.48 19.16
C GLY A 159 9.03 0.99 18.20
N LEU A 160 8.79 0.88 16.89
CA LEU A 160 9.80 1.15 15.85
C LEU A 160 9.33 2.23 14.85
N GLY A 161 8.11 2.10 14.34
CA GLY A 161 7.54 3.01 13.34
C GLY A 161 6.31 3.76 13.84
N ILE A 162 6.13 5.02 13.42
CA ILE A 162 4.93 5.81 13.74
C ILE A 162 4.51 6.69 12.55
N ALA A 163 3.20 6.78 12.30
CA ALA A 163 2.60 7.66 11.30
C ALA A 163 1.30 8.28 11.84
N VAL A 164 0.88 9.39 11.24
CA VAL A 164 -0.35 10.10 11.61
C VAL A 164 -1.15 10.43 10.37
N ASP A 165 -2.45 10.12 10.38
CA ASP A 165 -3.34 10.47 9.26
C ASP A 165 -3.84 11.93 9.32
N THR A 166 -4.53 12.36 8.28
CA THR A 166 -5.07 13.73 8.19
C THR A 166 -6.15 14.03 9.23
N ALA A 167 -6.77 13.01 9.82
CA ALA A 167 -7.69 13.14 10.94
C ALA A 167 -6.98 13.16 12.31
N GLY A 168 -5.66 12.96 12.33
CA GLY A 168 -4.84 12.93 13.54
C GLY A 168 -4.83 11.57 14.25
N ASN A 169 -5.36 10.50 13.63
CA ASN A 169 -5.21 9.15 14.18
C ASN A 169 -3.76 8.71 14.05
N VAL A 170 -3.32 7.94 15.03
CA VAL A 170 -1.92 7.53 15.18
C VAL A 170 -1.81 6.07 14.82
N PHE A 171 -0.82 5.73 14.01
CA PHE A 171 -0.45 4.36 13.69
C PHE A 171 0.93 4.11 14.25
N ALA A 172 1.07 3.09 15.10
CA ALA A 172 2.35 2.68 15.66
C ALA A 172 2.62 1.21 15.32
N ALA A 173 3.85 0.92 14.93
CA ALA A 173 4.28 -0.41 14.52
C ALA A 173 5.55 -0.84 15.26
N GLY A 174 5.71 -2.14 15.45
CA GLY A 174 6.85 -2.72 16.15
C GLY A 174 6.76 -4.24 16.21
N ASN A 175 7.40 -4.84 17.20
CA ASN A 175 7.31 -6.28 17.47
C ASN A 175 6.99 -6.56 18.94
N THR A 176 6.39 -7.72 19.18
CA THR A 176 5.85 -8.11 20.47
C THR A 176 6.09 -9.58 20.75
N MET A 177 6.53 -9.89 21.97
CA MET A 177 6.61 -11.25 22.48
C MET A 177 5.37 -11.62 23.32
N SER A 178 4.40 -10.70 23.42
CA SER A 178 3.19 -10.88 24.22
C SER A 178 1.96 -11.27 23.40
N PRO A 179 1.18 -12.26 23.87
CA PRO A 179 -0.19 -12.49 23.40
C PRO A 179 -1.20 -11.54 24.08
N GLY A 180 -2.43 -11.50 23.56
CA GLY A 180 -3.61 -11.04 24.29
C GLY A 180 -3.84 -9.53 24.45
N TRP A 181 -2.99 -8.65 23.89
CA TRP A 181 -3.17 -7.20 24.01
C TRP A 181 -3.66 -6.52 22.72
N VAL A 182 -3.53 -7.16 21.56
CA VAL A 182 -4.14 -6.66 20.31
C VAL A 182 -5.61 -7.08 20.14
N SER A 183 -6.40 -6.24 19.46
CA SER A 183 -7.82 -6.52 19.24
C SER A 183 -8.44 -5.74 18.07
N LYS A 184 -9.55 -6.26 17.53
CA LYS A 184 -10.38 -5.66 16.47
C LYS A 184 -9.73 -5.55 15.07
N GLY A 185 -8.43 -5.80 14.95
CA GLY A 185 -7.73 -5.86 13.68
C GLY A 185 -7.93 -7.19 12.94
N TRP A 186 -7.12 -7.39 11.91
CA TRP A 186 -7.17 -8.55 11.02
C TRP A 186 -6.79 -9.86 11.72
N ASP A 187 -5.64 -9.89 12.38
CA ASP A 187 -5.17 -11.04 13.16
C ASP A 187 -4.97 -10.64 14.62
N THR A 188 -5.60 -11.40 15.51
CA THR A 188 -5.52 -11.21 16.97
C THR A 188 -4.94 -12.43 17.68
N SER A 189 -4.40 -13.39 16.92
CA SER A 189 -3.84 -14.64 17.42
C SER A 189 -2.32 -14.58 17.39
N PHE A 190 -1.71 -14.49 18.57
CA PHE A 190 -0.26 -14.53 18.69
C PHE A 190 0.24 -15.96 18.44
N SER A 191 1.18 -16.12 17.52
CA SER A 191 1.51 -17.45 16.96
C SER A 191 2.99 -17.85 17.08
N ALA A 192 3.89 -16.97 17.56
CA ALA A 192 5.32 -17.29 17.62
C ALA A 192 6.07 -16.79 18.87
N LEU A 193 7.40 -16.66 18.76
CA LEU A 193 8.29 -16.08 19.77
C LEU A 193 8.23 -14.54 19.76
N SER A 194 8.06 -13.94 18.57
CA SER A 194 7.93 -12.50 18.38
C SER A 194 7.15 -12.23 17.09
N ASP A 195 5.99 -11.57 17.21
CA ASP A 195 5.19 -11.17 16.06
C ASP A 195 5.39 -9.67 15.80
N GLY A 196 5.25 -9.25 14.55
CA GLY A 196 5.05 -7.86 14.23
C GLY A 196 3.70 -7.39 14.77
N TYR A 197 3.56 -6.10 15.08
CA TYR A 197 2.26 -5.52 15.38
C TYR A 197 2.05 -4.19 14.68
N LEU A 198 0.77 -3.87 14.48
CA LEU A 198 0.28 -2.56 14.08
C LEU A 198 -0.88 -2.14 14.99
N VAL A 199 -0.80 -0.95 15.55
CA VAL A 199 -1.84 -0.35 16.41
C VAL A 199 -2.31 0.95 15.81
N LYS A 200 -3.63 1.17 15.80
CA LYS A 200 -4.25 2.46 15.51
C LYS A 200 -4.87 3.06 16.77
N LEU A 201 -4.48 4.29 17.10
CA LEU A 201 -5.02 5.10 18.20
C LEU A 201 -5.76 6.32 17.65
N SER A 202 -6.76 6.80 18.38
CA SER A 202 -7.43 8.07 18.10
C SER A 202 -6.50 9.26 18.37
N PRO A 203 -6.85 10.48 17.92
CA PRO A 203 -6.05 11.68 18.20
C PRO A 203 -5.87 11.98 19.70
N ALA A 204 -6.79 11.45 20.52
CA ALA A 204 -6.80 11.55 21.98
C ALA A 204 -6.11 10.36 22.67
N GLY A 205 -5.51 9.43 21.93
CA GLY A 205 -4.76 8.30 22.49
C GLY A 205 -5.61 7.07 22.84
N ALA A 206 -6.88 7.02 22.45
CA ALA A 206 -7.74 5.85 22.69
C ALA A 206 -7.50 4.76 21.62
N HIS A 207 -7.47 3.49 22.02
CA HIS A 207 -7.34 2.37 21.08
C HIS A 207 -8.54 2.22 20.14
N LEU A 208 -8.25 2.16 18.84
CA LEU A 208 -9.24 1.91 17.80
C LEU A 208 -9.20 0.45 17.37
N TRP A 209 -8.05 -0.03 16.91
CA TRP A 209 -7.79 -1.42 16.57
C TRP A 209 -6.29 -1.73 16.60
N SER A 210 -5.95 -3.00 16.69
CA SER A 210 -4.59 -3.49 16.51
C SER A 210 -4.59 -4.92 15.97
N THR A 211 -3.50 -5.30 15.30
CA THR A 211 -3.32 -6.61 14.67
C THR A 211 -1.89 -7.08 14.85
N TYR A 212 -1.70 -8.39 14.94
CA TYR A 212 -0.40 -9.01 14.70
C TYR A 212 -0.12 -9.08 13.19
N LEU A 213 1.16 -9.16 12.83
CA LEU A 213 1.67 -9.38 11.49
C LEU A 213 2.78 -10.42 11.60
N GLY A 214 2.58 -11.58 10.97
CA GLY A 214 3.49 -12.71 11.10
C GLY A 214 2.76 -14.04 11.08
N ALA A 215 3.50 -15.11 11.36
CA ALA A 215 2.93 -16.44 11.59
C ALA A 215 3.66 -17.17 12.73
N ASP A 216 4.34 -18.28 12.45
CA ASP A 216 4.85 -19.21 13.45
C ASP A 216 6.35 -19.03 13.76
N GLN A 217 6.98 -17.98 13.22
CA GLN A 217 8.39 -17.62 13.42
C GLN A 217 8.54 -16.14 13.82
N GLU A 218 9.73 -15.56 13.67
CA GLU A 218 10.04 -14.19 14.09
C GLU A 218 9.65 -13.17 13.01
N ASP A 219 8.85 -12.21 13.42
CA ASP A 219 8.30 -11.17 12.55
C ASP A 219 8.52 -9.78 13.15
N PHE A 220 9.00 -8.85 12.32
CA PHE A 220 9.35 -7.50 12.77
C PHE A 220 8.71 -6.46 11.88
N CYS A 221 7.81 -5.63 12.43
CA CYS A 221 7.33 -4.42 11.74
C CYS A 221 8.26 -3.24 12.04
N GLN A 222 8.96 -2.74 11.03
CA GLN A 222 9.99 -1.71 11.19
C GLN A 222 9.47 -0.30 10.96
N ALA A 223 8.59 -0.13 9.97
CA ALA A 223 8.06 1.19 9.64
C ALA A 223 6.60 1.12 9.18
N VAL A 224 5.90 2.23 9.41
CA VAL A 224 4.52 2.45 8.96
C VAL A 224 4.39 3.83 8.32
N ALA A 225 3.63 3.91 7.24
CA ALA A 225 3.14 5.14 6.62
C ALA A 225 1.61 5.05 6.49
N VAL A 226 0.98 6.17 6.16
CA VAL A 226 -0.46 6.23 5.93
C VAL A 226 -0.74 6.97 4.62
N ASP A 227 -1.64 6.42 3.80
CA ASP A 227 -2.06 7.06 2.55
C ASP A 227 -3.18 8.09 2.75
N GLY A 228 -3.59 8.74 1.67
CA GLY A 228 -4.64 9.76 1.70
C GLY A 228 -6.04 9.25 2.07
N GLU A 229 -6.26 7.94 2.04
CA GLU A 229 -7.51 7.29 2.43
C GLU A 229 -7.49 6.83 3.91
N GLY A 230 -6.35 6.99 4.58
CA GLY A 230 -6.16 6.55 5.95
C GLY A 230 -5.78 5.06 6.08
N ASN A 231 -5.37 4.42 4.97
CA ASN A 231 -4.87 3.05 4.99
C ASN A 231 -3.43 3.01 5.49
N ALA A 232 -3.11 2.06 6.35
CA ALA A 232 -1.76 1.85 6.85
C ALA A 232 -0.93 1.03 5.86
N LEU A 233 0.30 1.48 5.63
CA LEU A 233 1.31 0.85 4.78
C LEU A 233 2.47 0.44 5.67
N VAL A 234 2.74 -0.85 5.79
CA VAL A 234 3.73 -1.39 6.73
C VAL A 234 4.85 -2.07 5.96
N THR A 235 6.07 -1.93 6.45
CA THR A 235 7.21 -2.71 6.01
C THR A 235 7.99 -3.27 7.19
N GLY A 236 8.68 -4.36 6.95
CA GLY A 236 9.42 -5.09 7.94
C GLY A 236 10.16 -6.27 7.32
N HIS A 237 10.46 -7.26 8.14
CA HIS A 237 11.02 -8.54 7.70
C HIS A 237 10.48 -9.69 8.53
N THR A 238 10.51 -10.87 7.94
CA THR A 238 9.83 -12.07 8.42
C THR A 238 10.58 -13.31 7.95
N ASN A 239 10.70 -14.31 8.82
CA ASN A 239 11.10 -15.67 8.44
C ASN A 239 9.92 -16.66 8.50
N SER A 240 8.69 -16.12 8.63
CA SER A 240 7.41 -16.83 8.69
C SER A 240 6.84 -17.04 7.28
N ASP A 241 6.09 -18.12 7.09
CA ASP A 241 5.35 -18.43 5.85
C ASP A 241 3.83 -18.27 6.02
N GLY A 242 3.07 -18.24 4.92
CA GLY A 242 1.62 -18.44 4.95
C GLY A 242 0.74 -17.27 5.45
N TRP A 243 1.31 -16.14 5.86
CA TRP A 243 0.53 -14.95 6.29
C TRP A 243 0.37 -13.88 5.21
N THR A 244 1.16 -13.94 4.13
CA THR A 244 1.07 -12.98 3.03
C THR A 244 0.02 -13.36 1.99
N SER A 245 -0.75 -12.39 1.47
CA SER A 245 -1.79 -12.64 0.47
C SER A 245 -2.14 -11.40 -0.36
N GLY A 246 -2.61 -11.60 -1.59
CA GLY A 246 -3.07 -10.52 -2.48
C GLY A 246 -1.97 -9.64 -3.11
N GLY A 247 -0.73 -9.73 -2.64
CA GLY A 247 0.42 -9.01 -3.17
C GLY A 247 1.12 -9.69 -4.36
N TRP A 248 2.22 -9.08 -4.81
CA TRP A 248 3.01 -9.53 -5.97
C TRP A 248 3.72 -10.87 -5.73
N ASN A 249 4.30 -11.06 -4.55
CA ASN A 249 4.94 -12.30 -4.14
C ASN A 249 4.41 -12.75 -2.78
N THR A 250 3.75 -13.91 -2.74
CA THR A 250 3.19 -14.50 -1.51
C THR A 250 3.88 -15.80 -1.12
N THR A 251 5.06 -16.08 -1.70
CA THR A 251 5.90 -17.23 -1.33
C THR A 251 7.25 -16.73 -0.87
N ARG A 252 7.57 -16.96 0.40
CA ARG A 252 8.87 -16.59 0.96
C ARG A 252 9.93 -17.42 0.28
N ASN A 253 11.08 -16.81 0.04
CA ASN A 253 12.13 -17.49 -0.69
C ASN A 253 13.48 -17.09 -0.13
N GLY A 254 13.78 -17.42 1.13
CA GLY A 254 15.00 -16.97 1.80
C GLY A 254 15.00 -17.37 3.28
N ASN A 255 15.97 -16.86 4.06
CA ASN A 255 15.93 -17.03 5.52
C ASN A 255 15.02 -15.99 6.17
N TYR A 256 15.22 -14.71 5.82
CA TYR A 256 14.35 -13.60 6.18
C TYR A 256 14.05 -12.84 4.89
N ASP A 257 12.77 -12.67 4.58
CA ASP A 257 12.37 -11.80 3.49
C ASP A 257 11.86 -10.49 4.08
N ALA A 258 12.11 -9.37 3.41
CA ALA A 258 11.40 -8.16 3.72
C ALA A 258 9.93 -8.35 3.32
N PHE A 259 9.04 -7.55 3.92
CA PHE A 259 7.64 -7.53 3.48
C PHE A 259 7.14 -6.11 3.30
N ALA A 260 6.07 -6.01 2.52
CA ALA A 260 5.17 -4.88 2.47
C ALA A 260 3.73 -5.35 2.72
N ALA A 261 2.96 -4.59 3.48
CA ALA A 261 1.56 -4.89 3.75
C ALA A 261 0.72 -3.61 3.76
N LYS A 262 -0.54 -3.72 3.35
CA LYS A 262 -1.52 -2.63 3.39
C LYS A 262 -2.75 -3.05 4.17
N PHE A 263 -3.19 -2.19 5.07
CA PHE A 263 -4.40 -2.37 5.88
C PHE A 263 -5.32 -1.17 5.69
N SER A 264 -6.61 -1.43 5.55
CA SER A 264 -7.62 -0.37 5.48
C SER A 264 -7.63 0.51 6.72
N ALA A 265 -8.23 1.69 6.62
CA ALA A 265 -8.44 2.58 7.78
C ALA A 265 -9.17 1.90 8.96
N ALA A 266 -9.97 0.86 8.68
CA ALA A 266 -10.73 0.08 9.66
C ALA A 266 -9.96 -1.14 10.21
N GLY A 267 -8.74 -1.41 9.76
CA GLY A 267 -7.89 -2.50 10.26
C GLY A 267 -8.04 -3.83 9.51
N ALA A 268 -8.83 -3.88 8.43
CA ALA A 268 -8.87 -5.04 7.54
C ALA A 268 -7.60 -5.11 6.68
N HIS A 269 -6.97 -6.27 6.59
CA HIS A 269 -5.89 -6.56 5.64
C HIS A 269 -6.39 -6.42 4.20
N LEU A 270 -5.64 -5.71 3.36
CA LEU A 270 -5.95 -5.52 1.93
C LEU A 270 -5.04 -6.38 1.05
N TRP A 271 -3.73 -6.30 1.30
CA TRP A 271 -2.72 -7.13 0.66
C TRP A 271 -1.44 -7.14 1.46
N SER A 272 -0.61 -8.16 1.26
CA SER A 272 0.78 -8.21 1.68
C SER A 272 1.62 -9.03 0.70
N SER A 273 2.91 -8.69 0.62
CA SER A 273 3.87 -9.28 -0.30
C SER A 273 5.22 -9.41 0.41
N TYR A 274 5.91 -10.53 0.17
CA TYR A 274 7.35 -10.59 0.40
C TYR A 274 8.08 -9.72 -0.64
N LEU A 275 9.22 -9.20 -0.23
CA LEU A 275 10.15 -8.40 -0.99
C LEU A 275 11.54 -9.00 -0.79
N GLY A 276 12.12 -9.55 -1.86
CA GLY A 276 13.42 -10.21 -1.75
C GLY A 276 13.61 -11.39 -2.68
N GLY A 277 14.71 -12.08 -2.46
CA GLY A 277 15.12 -13.30 -3.15
C GLY A 277 15.73 -14.27 -2.14
N THR A 278 16.56 -15.21 -2.61
CA THR A 278 17.08 -16.35 -1.82
C THR A 278 17.91 -16.02 -0.57
N GLY A 279 18.25 -14.75 -0.36
CA GLY A 279 19.13 -14.26 0.69
C GLY A 279 18.38 -13.77 1.92
N LEU A 280 18.90 -12.69 2.50
CA LEU A 280 18.34 -11.99 3.65
C LEU A 280 17.92 -10.59 3.23
N GLU A 281 16.66 -10.26 3.45
CA GLU A 281 16.10 -8.94 3.18
C GLU A 281 15.50 -8.30 4.43
N ASN A 282 15.81 -7.03 4.64
CA ASN A 282 15.21 -6.20 5.69
C ASN A 282 14.44 -5.06 5.05
N GLY A 283 13.19 -4.83 5.46
CA GLY A 283 12.48 -3.58 5.22
C GLY A 283 12.71 -2.60 6.37
N PHE A 284 13.15 -1.37 6.09
CA PHE A 284 13.45 -0.36 7.10
C PHE A 284 12.63 0.93 6.96
N GLY A 285 12.13 1.24 5.77
CA GLY A 285 11.41 2.49 5.52
C GLY A 285 10.28 2.32 4.53
N VAL A 286 9.17 3.01 4.77
CA VAL A 286 7.99 3.05 3.89
C VAL A 286 7.46 4.46 3.73
N ALA A 287 6.97 4.79 2.55
CA ALA A 287 6.24 6.03 2.28
C ALA A 287 5.06 5.75 1.34
N ALA A 288 3.96 6.48 1.51
CA ALA A 288 2.84 6.40 0.57
C ALA A 288 3.26 6.92 -0.81
N ALA A 289 2.89 6.18 -1.86
CA ALA A 289 3.05 6.60 -3.23
C ALA A 289 1.70 7.08 -3.80
N PRO A 290 1.69 7.91 -4.86
CA PRO A 290 0.47 8.27 -5.55
C PRO A 290 -0.33 7.05 -6.03
N GLY A 291 -1.66 7.17 -6.09
CA GLY A 291 -2.53 6.11 -6.61
C GLY A 291 -2.66 4.88 -5.70
N GLY A 292 -2.42 5.02 -4.40
CA GLY A 292 -2.61 3.96 -3.41
C GLY A 292 -1.41 3.01 -3.24
N GLY A 293 -0.33 3.20 -4.01
CA GLY A 293 0.90 2.42 -3.88
C GLY A 293 1.76 2.81 -2.67
N LEU A 294 2.94 2.18 -2.56
CA LEU A 294 3.94 2.53 -1.57
C LEU A 294 5.37 2.46 -2.11
N TYR A 295 6.25 3.28 -1.55
CA TYR A 295 7.69 3.10 -1.63
C TYR A 295 8.15 2.30 -0.42
N ALA A 296 8.99 1.28 -0.62
CA ALA A 296 9.68 0.57 0.45
C ALA A 296 11.20 0.63 0.24
N ALA A 297 11.96 0.72 1.32
CA ALA A 297 13.41 0.77 1.28
C ALA A 297 14.02 -0.11 2.36
N GLY A 298 15.20 -0.66 2.08
CA GLY A 298 15.79 -1.66 2.93
C GLY A 298 17.16 -2.15 2.50
N ARG A 299 17.57 -3.30 3.04
CA ARG A 299 18.79 -4.02 2.67
C ARG A 299 18.43 -5.36 2.06
N THR A 300 19.17 -5.80 1.04
CA THR A 300 19.06 -7.13 0.42
C THR A 300 20.43 -7.77 0.28
N ASP A 301 20.49 -9.08 0.53
CA ASP A 301 21.64 -9.93 0.25
C ASP A 301 21.37 -10.82 -1.00
N SER A 302 20.42 -10.40 -1.86
CA SER A 302 19.93 -11.13 -3.03
C SER A 302 20.07 -10.34 -4.33
N ALA A 303 20.35 -11.06 -5.41
CA ALA A 303 20.33 -10.53 -6.78
C ALA A 303 18.99 -10.82 -7.48
N GLY A 304 18.66 -10.03 -8.51
CA GLY A 304 17.68 -10.42 -9.54
C GLY A 304 16.19 -10.28 -9.18
N TRP A 305 15.86 -9.75 -8.01
CA TRP A 305 14.47 -9.45 -7.63
C TRP A 305 14.11 -7.96 -7.79
N ALA A 306 15.11 -7.07 -7.70
CA ALA A 306 14.96 -5.64 -7.98
C ALA A 306 15.25 -5.34 -9.46
N GLY A 307 14.40 -4.53 -10.10
CA GLY A 307 14.53 -4.15 -11.51
C GLY A 307 13.84 -2.83 -11.85
N GLY A 308 14.20 -2.22 -12.99
CA GLY A 308 13.63 -0.96 -13.47
C GLY A 308 14.19 0.32 -12.83
N GLY A 309 15.14 0.20 -11.91
CA GLY A 309 15.81 1.32 -11.23
C GLY A 309 17.13 1.77 -11.87
N TRP A 310 17.85 2.67 -11.18
CA TRP A 310 19.15 3.21 -11.62
C TRP A 310 20.27 2.16 -11.59
N ASP A 311 20.36 1.42 -10.49
CA ASP A 311 21.23 0.26 -10.34
C ASP A 311 20.35 -0.95 -10.03
N SER A 312 20.51 -2.00 -10.84
CA SER A 312 19.83 -3.28 -10.68
C SER A 312 20.83 -4.43 -10.56
N SER A 313 22.10 -4.12 -10.40
CA SER A 313 23.15 -5.10 -10.13
C SER A 313 23.27 -5.32 -8.64
N TYR A 314 23.61 -6.55 -8.26
CA TYR A 314 23.94 -6.90 -6.88
C TYR A 314 25.46 -7.09 -6.77
N GLY A 315 26.08 -6.41 -5.82
CA GLY A 315 27.54 -6.36 -5.68
C GLY A 315 28.00 -6.35 -4.22
N GLY A 316 28.44 -7.51 -3.71
CA GLY A 316 29.08 -7.61 -2.39
C GLY A 316 28.33 -8.55 -1.44
N ALA A 317 28.37 -8.21 -0.15
CA ALA A 317 27.73 -9.00 0.93
C ALA A 317 26.31 -8.51 1.30
N GLY A 318 25.84 -7.43 0.67
CA GLY A 318 24.53 -6.85 0.87
C GLY A 318 24.46 -5.43 0.29
N ASP A 319 23.33 -5.09 -0.34
CA ASP A 319 23.06 -3.81 -0.98
C ASP A 319 21.80 -3.15 -0.42
N GLY A 320 21.69 -1.83 -0.60
CA GLY A 320 20.46 -1.11 -0.32
C GLY A 320 19.47 -1.26 -1.47
N TYR A 321 18.18 -1.38 -1.17
CA TYR A 321 17.12 -1.33 -2.18
C TYR A 321 16.12 -0.20 -1.90
N ALA A 322 15.50 0.28 -2.96
CA ALA A 322 14.27 1.07 -2.92
C ALA A 322 13.34 0.55 -4.01
N VAL A 323 12.11 0.20 -3.64
CA VAL A 323 11.10 -0.33 -4.55
C VAL A 323 9.83 0.51 -4.50
N LEU A 324 9.16 0.64 -5.64
CA LEU A 324 7.81 1.19 -5.75
C LEU A 324 6.86 0.03 -6.03
N ILE A 325 5.89 -0.17 -5.14
CA ILE A 325 4.78 -1.10 -5.32
C ILE A 325 3.57 -0.27 -5.72
N THR A 326 3.10 -0.45 -6.95
CA THR A 326 1.91 0.25 -7.45
C THR A 326 0.70 -0.65 -7.36
N GLU A 327 -0.44 -0.08 -6.97
CA GLU A 327 -1.72 -0.74 -7.19
C GLU A 327 -2.13 -0.55 -8.64
N SER A 328 -2.34 -1.66 -9.35
CA SER A 328 -2.88 -1.58 -10.70
C SER A 328 -4.35 -1.21 -10.60
N LEU A 329 -4.70 0.05 -10.88
CA LEU A 329 -6.09 0.45 -11.01
C LEU A 329 -6.75 -0.38 -12.13
N PRO A 330 -8.03 -0.77 -11.98
CA PRO A 330 -8.74 -1.47 -13.03
C PRO A 330 -8.81 -0.60 -14.29
N VAL A 331 -8.11 -1.01 -15.34
CA VAL A 331 -8.13 -0.42 -16.69
C VAL A 331 -9.00 -1.31 -17.56
N ILE A 332 -10.07 -0.73 -18.11
CA ILE A 332 -10.90 -1.33 -19.15
C ILE A 332 -10.44 -0.76 -20.49
N ALA A 333 -9.86 -1.60 -21.36
CA ALA A 333 -9.44 -1.18 -22.69
C ALA A 333 -9.75 -2.29 -23.69
N ILE A 334 -10.62 -2.01 -24.67
CA ILE A 334 -11.02 -2.96 -25.71
C ILE A 334 -10.48 -2.47 -27.05
N GLY A 335 -9.69 -3.30 -27.72
CA GLY A 335 -9.23 -3.08 -29.10
C GLY A 335 -10.04 -3.88 -30.12
N LEU A 336 -10.31 -3.28 -31.28
CA LEU A 336 -10.94 -3.91 -32.44
C LEU A 336 -10.01 -3.85 -33.64
N THR A 337 -9.73 -4.99 -34.28
CA THR A 337 -8.99 -5.01 -35.55
C THR A 337 -9.69 -5.88 -36.60
N PRO A 338 -9.98 -5.34 -37.80
CA PRO A 338 -9.95 -3.92 -38.17
C PRO A 338 -11.06 -3.11 -37.48
N GLU A 339 -10.83 -1.82 -37.20
CA GLU A 339 -11.78 -0.93 -36.50
C GLU A 339 -13.07 -0.64 -37.30
N THR A 340 -12.99 -0.73 -38.63
CA THR A 340 -14.12 -0.57 -39.56
C THR A 340 -14.01 -1.59 -40.70
N TRP A 341 -15.13 -2.19 -41.09
CA TRP A 341 -15.19 -3.07 -42.27
C TRP A 341 -16.13 -2.50 -43.32
N HIS A 342 -15.60 -2.25 -44.53
CA HIS A 342 -16.37 -1.74 -45.65
C HIS A 342 -16.76 -2.88 -46.59
N ILE A 343 -18.06 -3.10 -46.74
CA ILE A 343 -18.61 -3.93 -47.82
C ILE A 343 -19.02 -2.98 -48.94
N GLY A 344 -18.22 -2.88 -49.99
CA GLY A 344 -18.57 -2.09 -51.18
C GLY A 344 -19.81 -2.62 -51.91
N PRO A 345 -20.42 -1.84 -52.83
CA PRO A 345 -21.62 -2.24 -53.57
C PRO A 345 -21.40 -3.54 -54.36
N ARG A 346 -22.37 -4.46 -54.30
CA ARG A 346 -22.26 -5.81 -54.91
C ARG A 346 -23.43 -6.15 -55.85
N PRO A 347 -23.21 -7.01 -56.85
CA PRO A 347 -24.28 -7.50 -57.73
C PRO A 347 -25.25 -8.44 -57.00
N LEU A 348 -26.49 -8.52 -57.49
CA LEU A 348 -27.47 -9.55 -57.09
C LEU A 348 -26.89 -10.96 -57.33
N ASN A 349 -26.96 -11.81 -56.30
CA ASN A 349 -26.44 -13.19 -56.25
C ASN A 349 -24.92 -13.32 -56.18
N HIS A 350 -24.34 -12.97 -55.02
CA HIS A 350 -22.98 -13.38 -54.66
C HIS A 350 -22.97 -14.21 -53.37
N THR A 351 -22.01 -15.13 -53.26
CA THR A 351 -21.70 -15.85 -52.02
C THR A 351 -20.54 -15.12 -51.34
N GLU A 352 -20.68 -14.74 -50.05
CA GLU A 352 -19.72 -13.83 -49.39
C GLU A 352 -18.44 -14.44 -48.84
N ALA A 353 -17.46 -13.52 -48.76
CA ALA A 353 -16.18 -13.59 -48.09
C ALA A 353 -16.34 -13.69 -46.57
N SER A 354 -15.48 -14.47 -45.93
CA SER A 354 -15.30 -14.49 -44.48
C SER A 354 -14.44 -13.31 -44.03
N GLY A 355 -14.93 -12.51 -43.10
CA GLY A 355 -14.13 -11.57 -42.30
C GLY A 355 -13.88 -12.12 -40.90
N VAL A 356 -12.83 -11.65 -40.23
CA VAL A 356 -12.54 -11.93 -38.82
C VAL A 356 -12.35 -10.59 -38.12
N PHE A 357 -13.07 -10.36 -37.01
CA PHE A 357 -12.74 -9.31 -36.06
C PHE A 357 -11.99 -9.93 -34.90
N THR A 358 -10.93 -9.27 -34.48
CA THR A 358 -10.27 -9.60 -33.24
C THR A 358 -10.71 -8.60 -32.17
N LEU A 359 -11.33 -9.12 -31.11
CA LEU A 359 -11.61 -8.37 -29.90
C LEU A 359 -10.52 -8.70 -28.88
N ALA A 360 -9.81 -7.68 -28.39
CA ALA A 360 -8.79 -7.88 -27.38
C ALA A 360 -9.12 -7.05 -26.13
N ASN A 361 -9.22 -7.70 -24.98
CA ASN A 361 -9.11 -7.02 -23.70
C ASN A 361 -7.64 -6.65 -23.50
N THR A 362 -7.31 -5.39 -23.77
CA THR A 362 -5.99 -4.79 -23.54
C THR A 362 -5.88 -4.16 -22.15
N GLY A 363 -6.95 -4.25 -21.35
CA GLY A 363 -6.99 -3.86 -19.96
C GLY A 363 -6.56 -4.97 -19.00
N ASN A 364 -6.50 -4.66 -17.70
CA ASN A 364 -6.14 -5.60 -16.62
C ASN A 364 -7.37 -6.11 -15.84
N THR A 365 -8.58 -5.71 -16.26
CA THR A 365 -9.85 -6.04 -15.59
C THR A 365 -10.71 -6.88 -16.52
N ALA A 366 -11.45 -7.85 -15.97
CA ALA A 366 -12.45 -8.59 -16.72
C ALA A 366 -13.54 -7.64 -17.23
N VAL A 367 -13.92 -7.75 -18.50
CA VAL A 367 -14.91 -6.87 -19.12
C VAL A 367 -16.04 -7.72 -19.66
N GLU A 368 -17.27 -7.30 -19.37
CA GLU A 368 -18.44 -7.83 -20.06
C GLU A 368 -18.67 -7.03 -21.34
N VAL A 369 -18.80 -7.74 -22.46
CA VAL A 369 -18.95 -7.13 -23.78
C VAL A 369 -20.34 -7.42 -24.30
N THR A 370 -21.17 -6.39 -24.38
CA THR A 370 -22.48 -6.49 -25.01
C THR A 370 -22.40 -6.04 -26.47
N VAL A 371 -22.72 -6.94 -27.39
CA VAL A 371 -22.85 -6.62 -28.82
C VAL A 371 -24.29 -6.24 -29.10
N SER A 372 -24.52 -5.03 -29.63
CA SER A 372 -25.85 -4.58 -30.05
C SER A 372 -25.80 -4.10 -31.50
N CYS A 373 -26.82 -4.46 -32.29
CA CYS A 373 -27.01 -3.91 -33.63
C CYS A 373 -28.03 -2.76 -33.55
N GLY A 374 -27.66 -1.58 -34.04
CA GLY A 374 -28.59 -0.47 -34.20
C GLY A 374 -29.51 -0.75 -35.37
N ALA A 375 -30.81 -0.87 -35.13
CA ALA A 375 -31.79 -1.11 -36.19
C ALA A 375 -31.86 0.11 -37.13
N ALA A 376 -31.24 0.03 -38.30
CA ALA A 376 -31.81 0.65 -39.49
C ALA A 376 -32.90 -0.31 -40.02
N ALA A 377 -34.05 0.25 -40.40
CA ALA A 377 -35.31 -0.44 -40.68
C ALA A 377 -35.13 -1.75 -41.50
N GLY A 378 -35.40 -2.88 -40.85
CA GLY A 378 -35.32 -4.24 -41.37
C GLY A 378 -35.02 -5.16 -40.20
N GLY A 379 -35.77 -6.25 -39.98
CA GLY A 379 -35.56 -7.07 -38.79
C GLY A 379 -34.30 -7.94 -38.90
N TRP A 380 -33.61 -8.06 -37.77
CA TRP A 380 -32.36 -8.80 -37.60
C TRP A 380 -32.51 -9.75 -36.41
N THR A 381 -31.98 -10.98 -36.50
CA THR A 381 -31.96 -11.94 -35.39
C THR A 381 -30.55 -12.44 -35.13
N LEU A 382 -30.16 -12.46 -33.85
CA LEU A 382 -28.88 -13.00 -33.37
C LEU A 382 -29.12 -14.47 -32.94
N GLN A 383 -28.31 -15.41 -33.42
CA GLN A 383 -28.36 -16.80 -32.96
C GLN A 383 -26.99 -17.22 -32.42
N GLY A 384 -26.96 -17.61 -31.14
CA GLY A 384 -25.78 -18.22 -30.52
C GLY A 384 -25.56 -19.66 -31.02
N VAL A 385 -24.29 -20.07 -31.16
CA VAL A 385 -23.94 -21.46 -31.46
C VAL A 385 -23.81 -22.24 -30.14
N PRO A 386 -24.64 -23.27 -29.89
CA PRO A 386 -24.60 -24.01 -28.63
C PRO A 386 -23.23 -24.67 -28.39
N GLY A 387 -22.61 -24.41 -27.24
CA GLY A 387 -21.39 -25.07 -26.79
C GLY A 387 -20.06 -24.53 -27.32
N THR A 388 -20.04 -23.32 -27.90
CA THR A 388 -18.79 -22.67 -28.37
C THR A 388 -18.75 -21.17 -28.02
N ASN A 389 -17.55 -20.59 -27.83
CA ASN A 389 -17.31 -19.15 -27.66
C ASN A 389 -17.48 -18.35 -28.98
N ALA A 390 -18.31 -18.82 -29.92
CA ALA A 390 -18.50 -18.21 -31.23
C ALA A 390 -19.92 -17.69 -31.41
N PHE A 391 -20.05 -16.49 -31.96
CA PHE A 391 -21.33 -15.92 -32.38
C PHE A 391 -21.47 -15.94 -33.91
N SER A 392 -22.70 -16.17 -34.38
CA SER A 392 -23.05 -16.06 -35.79
C SER A 392 -24.16 -15.02 -35.98
N VAL A 393 -23.97 -14.11 -36.93
CA VAL A 393 -25.04 -13.20 -37.38
C VAL A 393 -25.69 -13.85 -38.59
N VAL A 394 -26.92 -14.33 -38.42
CA VAL A 394 -27.70 -14.93 -39.51
C VAL A 394 -28.60 -13.86 -40.11
N LEU A 395 -28.52 -13.67 -41.43
CA LEU A 395 -29.47 -12.86 -42.18
C LEU A 395 -30.55 -13.79 -42.68
N ASP A 396 -31.71 -13.79 -42.04
CA ASP A 396 -32.86 -14.52 -42.53
C ASP A 396 -34.04 -13.57 -42.70
N LYS A 397 -34.52 -13.44 -43.95
CA LYS A 397 -35.86 -12.95 -44.20
C LYS A 397 -36.68 -14.22 -44.40
N GLY A 398 -37.33 -14.68 -43.33
CA GLY A 398 -38.19 -15.86 -43.39
C GLY A 398 -39.15 -15.77 -44.59
N ASP A 399 -39.43 -16.93 -45.19
CA ASP A 399 -40.17 -17.06 -46.46
C ASP A 399 -41.62 -16.49 -46.43
N ASP A 400 -42.08 -15.98 -45.28
CA ASP A 400 -43.43 -15.50 -44.99
C ASP A 400 -43.54 -14.16 -44.23
N GLY A 401 -42.44 -13.42 -44.06
CA GLY A 401 -42.53 -11.97 -43.79
C GLY A 401 -43.01 -11.53 -42.40
N VAL A 402 -42.91 -12.37 -41.35
CA VAL A 402 -43.12 -11.94 -39.95
C VAL A 402 -41.80 -12.04 -39.17
N PHE A 403 -41.47 -10.97 -38.44
CA PHE A 403 -40.30 -10.90 -37.55
C PHE A 403 -40.68 -11.32 -36.13
N GLU A 404 -40.16 -12.44 -35.63
CA GLU A 404 -40.18 -12.76 -34.21
C GLU A 404 -38.88 -12.32 -33.53
N THR A 405 -39.02 -11.66 -32.38
CA THR A 405 -37.89 -11.21 -31.56
C THR A 405 -37.56 -12.31 -30.57
N VAL A 406 -36.38 -12.93 -30.70
CA VAL A 406 -35.79 -13.71 -29.60
C VAL A 406 -34.55 -12.96 -29.14
N LEU A 407 -34.70 -12.25 -28.02
CA LEU A 407 -33.60 -11.63 -27.31
C LEU A 407 -32.90 -12.74 -26.51
N SER A 408 -31.76 -13.26 -27.00
CA SER A 408 -30.83 -13.97 -26.14
C SER A 408 -29.65 -13.06 -25.84
N ALA A 409 -29.74 -12.30 -24.76
CA ALA A 409 -28.56 -11.72 -24.13
C ALA A 409 -27.67 -12.90 -23.69
N LEU A 410 -26.41 -12.91 -24.13
CA LEU A 410 -25.40 -13.81 -23.56
C LEU A 410 -24.49 -12.95 -22.68
N GLU A 411 -24.73 -13.01 -21.36
CA GLU A 411 -23.82 -12.47 -20.34
C GLU A 411 -22.67 -13.48 -20.20
N GLN A 412 -21.47 -13.15 -20.70
CA GLN A 412 -20.27 -13.97 -20.46
C GLN A 412 -19.05 -13.06 -20.18
N PRO A 413 -18.35 -13.27 -19.06
CA PRO A 413 -17.18 -12.46 -18.70
C PRO A 413 -15.93 -12.85 -19.52
N PHE A 414 -15.18 -11.87 -20.02
CA PHE A 414 -13.84 -12.10 -20.57
C PHE A 414 -12.79 -12.06 -19.45
N ALA A 415 -11.99 -13.13 -19.32
CA ALA A 415 -10.95 -13.23 -18.29
C ALA A 415 -9.77 -12.25 -18.54
N ALA A 416 -9.20 -11.70 -17.47
CA ALA A 416 -8.04 -10.81 -17.55
C ALA A 416 -6.75 -11.59 -17.89
N GLY A 417 -5.88 -11.02 -18.73
CA GLY A 417 -4.48 -11.45 -18.86
C GLY A 417 -4.16 -12.64 -19.78
N LEU A 418 -5.03 -13.03 -20.72
CA LEU A 418 -4.65 -14.04 -21.72
C LEU A 418 -3.64 -13.49 -22.75
N PRO A 419 -2.57 -14.23 -23.09
CA PRO A 419 -1.52 -13.78 -24.01
C PRO A 419 -1.89 -13.88 -25.50
N ALA A 420 -3.14 -14.18 -25.84
CA ALA A 420 -3.58 -14.25 -27.22
C ALA A 420 -5.00 -13.70 -27.37
N PRO A 421 -5.28 -12.94 -28.46
CA PRO A 421 -6.65 -12.56 -28.77
C PRO A 421 -7.52 -13.80 -28.96
N GLU A 422 -8.62 -13.91 -28.21
CA GLU A 422 -9.70 -14.80 -28.61
C GLU A 422 -10.30 -14.23 -29.91
N SER A 423 -9.91 -14.84 -31.03
CA SER A 423 -10.51 -14.53 -32.32
C SER A 423 -11.90 -15.15 -32.32
N VAL A 424 -12.95 -14.32 -32.40
CA VAL A 424 -14.31 -14.85 -32.56
C VAL A 424 -14.65 -14.85 -34.05
N PRO A 425 -14.56 -15.99 -34.75
CA PRO A 425 -14.99 -16.07 -36.14
C PRO A 425 -16.52 -15.97 -36.17
N PHE A 426 -17.06 -15.02 -36.92
CA PHE A 426 -18.47 -14.97 -37.26
C PHE A 426 -18.64 -15.20 -38.76
N ARG A 427 -19.71 -15.88 -39.15
CA ARG A 427 -20.10 -16.06 -40.55
C ARG A 427 -21.39 -15.29 -40.79
N LEU A 428 -21.39 -14.39 -41.77
CA LEU A 428 -22.62 -13.89 -42.37
C LEU A 428 -22.98 -14.77 -43.57
N ARG A 429 -24.23 -15.24 -43.61
CA ARG A 429 -24.84 -15.78 -44.83
C ARG A 429 -25.92 -14.82 -45.26
N TYR A 430 -25.81 -14.31 -46.48
CA TYR A 430 -26.86 -13.58 -47.16
C TYR A 430 -27.49 -14.50 -48.22
N ARG A 431 -28.82 -14.63 -48.21
CA ARG A 431 -29.59 -15.26 -49.29
C ARG A 431 -30.59 -14.22 -49.79
N ALA A 432 -30.39 -13.72 -51.01
CA ALA A 432 -31.38 -12.86 -51.66
C ALA A 432 -32.64 -13.69 -51.98
N PRO A 433 -33.86 -13.16 -51.80
CA PRO A 433 -35.04 -13.77 -52.39
C PRO A 433 -34.94 -13.68 -53.92
N ASP A 434 -35.57 -14.62 -54.61
CA ASP A 434 -35.60 -14.68 -56.07
C ASP A 434 -35.92 -13.30 -56.68
N ALA A 435 -35.15 -12.98 -57.72
CA ALA A 435 -35.14 -11.68 -58.36
C ALA A 435 -36.50 -11.39 -59.01
N ASP A 436 -37.36 -10.69 -58.29
CA ASP A 436 -38.35 -9.75 -58.83
C ASP A 436 -39.07 -9.07 -57.65
N THR A 437 -38.90 -7.74 -57.52
CA THR A 437 -39.76 -6.73 -56.82
C THR A 437 -39.10 -5.74 -55.86
N LEU A 438 -37.77 -5.65 -55.73
CA LEU A 438 -37.16 -4.55 -54.96
C LEU A 438 -36.44 -3.57 -55.90
N GLY A 439 -37.10 -2.43 -56.15
CA GLY A 439 -36.47 -1.27 -56.79
C GLY A 439 -35.21 -0.85 -56.04
N ALA A 440 -34.23 -0.34 -56.79
CA ALA A 440 -32.89 0.00 -56.32
C ALA A 440 -32.93 0.82 -55.01
N GLY A 441 -32.81 0.12 -53.87
CA GLY A 441 -32.64 0.73 -52.57
C GLY A 441 -31.26 1.35 -52.47
N ALA A 442 -31.19 2.54 -51.89
CA ALA A 442 -29.93 3.20 -51.56
C ALA A 442 -29.01 2.28 -50.74
N PRO A 443 -27.67 2.40 -50.88
CA PRO A 443 -26.72 1.63 -50.09
C PRO A 443 -27.03 1.78 -48.59
N GLN A 444 -27.10 0.64 -47.89
CA GLN A 444 -27.24 0.60 -46.44
C GLN A 444 -25.82 0.51 -45.86
N ASP A 445 -25.38 1.57 -45.19
CA ASP A 445 -24.14 1.53 -44.42
C ASP A 445 -24.39 0.80 -43.10
N PHE A 446 -23.52 -0.15 -42.77
CA PHE A 446 -23.60 -0.91 -41.52
C PHE A 446 -22.54 -0.39 -40.54
N THR A 447 -22.97 -0.04 -39.32
CA THR A 447 -22.07 0.27 -38.21
C THR A 447 -22.35 -0.72 -37.07
N VAL A 448 -21.37 -1.56 -36.74
CA VAL A 448 -21.42 -2.39 -35.53
C VAL A 448 -20.80 -1.59 -34.39
N THR A 449 -21.57 -1.33 -33.33
CA THR A 449 -21.08 -0.60 -32.15
C THR A 449 -20.96 -1.57 -30.98
N PHE A 450 -19.76 -1.72 -30.44
CA PHE A 450 -19.51 -2.47 -29.21
C PHE A 450 -19.59 -1.50 -28.02
N ARG A 451 -20.33 -1.87 -26.97
CA ARG A 451 -20.35 -1.11 -25.71
C ARG A 451 -19.84 -2.02 -24.60
N ALA A 452 -18.86 -1.52 -23.84
CA ALA A 452 -18.45 -2.12 -22.58
C ALA A 452 -19.11 -1.34 -21.43
N SER A 453 -19.62 -2.07 -20.45
CA SER A 453 -20.08 -1.50 -19.19
C SER A 453 -19.36 -2.18 -18.03
N MET A 454 -19.10 -1.43 -16.96
CA MET A 454 -18.77 -2.05 -15.68
C MET A 454 -20.00 -2.84 -15.23
N GLY A 455 -19.86 -4.16 -15.09
CA GLY A 455 -20.75 -4.91 -14.21
C GLY A 455 -20.53 -4.35 -12.80
N VAL A 456 -21.47 -3.55 -12.32
CA VAL A 456 -21.49 -3.16 -10.91
C VAL A 456 -21.83 -4.44 -10.12
N PRO A 457 -21.05 -4.83 -9.10
CA PRO A 457 -21.48 -5.91 -8.20
C PRO A 457 -22.75 -5.55 -7.44
#